data_AF-A0A7Y3M1Z5-F1
#
_entry.id   AF-A0A7Y3M1Z5-F1
#
_cell.length_a   1.000
_cell.length_b   1.000
_cell.length_c   1.000
_cell.angle_alpha   90.00
_cell.angle_beta   90.00
_cell.angle_gamma   90.00
#
_symmetry.space_group_name_H-M   'P 1'
#
loop_
_entity.id
_entity.type
_entity.pdbx_description
1 polymer ?
#
loop_
_entity_poly.entity_id
_entity_poly.type
_entity_poly.pdbx_seq_one_letter_code
_entity_poly.pdbx_strand_id
1 'polypeptide(L)'
;MAKAWQCAYGRDPDPSKAYSEAIKAVESVSQALIEPKNSKATLGTMLKVIGHSPQRFATAISATNGEDIVLVADMMRRLWQGQTSRHGSQNPTRLETQQEAEMAVHLAAILVQWFAAGLVSRTP
;
A
#
# COMPACT_ATOMS: atom_id res chain seq x y z
N MET A 1 -7.19 3.86 -7.98
CA MET A 1 -6.04 4.26 -8.84
C MET A 1 -6.32 5.48 -9.71
N ALA A 2 -7.36 5.52 -10.54
CA ALA A 2 -7.60 6.67 -11.44
C ALA A 2 -7.59 8.04 -10.73
N LYS A 3 -8.26 8.13 -9.58
CA LYS A 3 -8.29 9.35 -8.76
C LYS A 3 -6.91 9.75 -8.20
N ALA A 4 -6.08 8.79 -7.82
CA ALA A 4 -4.73 9.05 -7.32
C ALA A 4 -3.83 9.63 -8.44
N TRP A 5 -3.88 9.03 -9.64
CA TRP A 5 -3.19 9.55 -10.83
C TRP A 5 -3.66 10.96 -11.20
N GLN A 6 -4.97 11.20 -11.20
CA GLN A 6 -5.53 12.53 -11.49
C GLN A 6 -5.07 13.57 -10.47
N CYS A 7 -4.99 13.24 -9.19
CA CYS A 7 -4.52 14.18 -8.17
C CYS A 7 -3.00 14.42 -8.25
N ALA A 8 -2.20 13.45 -8.69
CA ALA A 8 -0.75 13.64 -8.82
C ALA A 8 -0.36 14.38 -10.11
N TYR A 9 -0.99 14.06 -11.25
CA TYR A 9 -0.55 14.52 -12.57
C TYR A 9 -1.60 15.35 -13.33
N GLY A 10 -2.72 15.65 -12.69
CA GLY A 10 -3.77 16.48 -13.28
C GLY A 10 -3.32 17.94 -13.43
N ARG A 11 -4.18 18.75 -14.07
CA ARG A 11 -3.93 20.18 -14.32
C ARG A 11 -3.66 20.98 -13.04
N ASP A 12 -4.27 20.58 -11.94
CA ASP A 12 -4.10 21.18 -10.61
C ASP A 12 -3.77 20.05 -9.62
N PRO A 13 -2.48 19.72 -9.43
CA PRO A 13 -2.07 18.64 -8.55
C PRO A 13 -2.43 18.89 -7.09
N ASP A 14 -2.91 17.85 -6.41
CA ASP A 14 -3.16 17.79 -4.97
C ASP A 14 -2.37 16.59 -4.40
N PRO A 15 -1.10 16.79 -3.99
CA PRO A 15 -0.23 15.71 -3.56
C PRO A 15 -0.76 14.95 -2.33
N SER A 16 -1.29 15.66 -1.33
CA SER A 16 -1.85 15.06 -0.13
C SER A 16 -3.03 14.14 -0.46
N LYS A 17 -3.92 14.58 -1.35
CA LYS A 17 -5.04 13.76 -1.80
C LYS A 17 -4.57 12.61 -2.69
N ALA A 18 -3.59 12.83 -3.57
CA ALA A 18 -3.01 11.78 -4.39
C ALA A 18 -2.45 10.64 -3.53
N TYR A 19 -1.67 10.97 -2.50
CA TYR A 19 -1.12 9.98 -1.56
C TYR A 19 -2.25 9.25 -0.81
N SER A 20 -3.21 9.99 -0.26
CA SER A 20 -4.36 9.42 0.47
C SER A 20 -5.18 8.45 -0.39
N GLU A 21 -5.45 8.81 -1.65
CA GLU A 21 -6.17 7.96 -2.61
C GLU A 21 -5.33 6.76 -3.09
N ALA A 22 -4.00 6.88 -3.12
CA ALA A 22 -3.08 5.77 -3.40
C ALA A 22 -3.16 4.71 -2.28
N ILE A 23 -3.09 5.11 -1.01
CA ILE A 23 -3.26 4.21 0.15
C ILE A 23 -4.60 3.50 0.09
N LYS A 24 -5.71 4.24 -0.07
CA LYS A 24 -7.06 3.66 -0.12
C LYS A 24 -7.21 2.65 -1.25
N ALA A 25 -6.56 2.89 -2.40
CA ALA A 25 -6.60 1.95 -3.52
C ALA A 25 -5.93 0.62 -3.17
N VAL A 26 -4.77 0.66 -2.50
CA VAL A 26 -4.09 -0.55 -2.02
C VAL A 26 -4.93 -1.26 -0.97
N GLU A 27 -5.44 -0.52 0.03
CA GLU A 27 -6.29 -1.09 1.09
C GLU A 27 -7.51 -1.82 0.52
N SER A 28 -8.20 -1.21 -0.44
CA SER A 28 -9.39 -1.77 -1.06
C SER A 28 -9.17 -3.10 -1.77
N VAL A 29 -8.02 -3.27 -2.44
CA VAL A 29 -7.76 -4.48 -3.24
C VAL A 29 -7.10 -5.59 -2.42
N SER A 30 -6.30 -5.23 -1.41
CA SER A 30 -5.59 -6.22 -0.59
C SER A 30 -6.43 -6.78 0.56
N GLN A 31 -7.50 -6.08 0.97
CA GLN A 31 -8.32 -6.46 2.13
C GLN A 31 -8.87 -7.90 2.03
N ALA A 32 -9.49 -8.26 0.90
CA ALA A 32 -10.12 -9.58 0.74
C ALA A 32 -9.10 -10.72 0.86
N LEU A 33 -7.85 -10.50 0.42
CA LEU A 33 -6.78 -11.48 0.52
C LEU A 33 -6.15 -11.51 1.92
N ILE A 34 -5.82 -10.37 2.52
CA ILE A 34 -5.03 -10.33 3.76
C ILE A 34 -5.93 -10.44 4.99
N GLU A 35 -7.06 -9.72 5.01
CA GLU A 35 -7.97 -9.63 6.16
C GLU A 35 -9.45 -9.75 5.74
N PRO A 36 -9.90 -10.87 5.15
CA PRO A 36 -11.25 -11.03 4.61
C PRO A 36 -12.38 -10.78 5.62
N LYS A 37 -12.10 -10.97 6.91
CA LYS A 37 -13.07 -10.81 8.01
C LYS A 37 -13.04 -9.42 8.68
N ASN A 38 -12.13 -8.53 8.28
CA ASN A 38 -12.03 -7.18 8.82
C ASN A 38 -12.47 -6.15 7.78
N SER A 39 -13.71 -5.67 7.89
CA SER A 39 -14.26 -4.63 7.02
C SER A 39 -13.62 -3.24 7.23
N LYS A 40 -12.82 -3.08 8.29
CA LYS A 40 -12.07 -1.86 8.62
C LYS A 40 -10.56 -2.08 8.47
N ALA A 41 -10.15 -3.04 7.64
CA ALA A 41 -8.73 -3.30 7.40
C ALA A 41 -8.03 -2.03 6.86
N THR A 42 -6.84 -1.78 7.37
CA THR A 42 -5.96 -0.70 6.93
C THR A 42 -4.59 -1.27 6.57
N LEU A 43 -3.72 -0.51 5.91
CA LEU A 43 -2.34 -0.95 5.70
C LEU A 43 -1.67 -1.36 7.02
N GLY A 44 -1.89 -0.60 8.10
CA GLY A 44 -1.30 -0.89 9.40
C GLY A 44 -1.76 -2.22 10.00
N THR A 45 -3.03 -2.61 9.85
CA THR A 45 -3.52 -3.92 10.33
C THR A 45 -3.01 -5.04 9.42
N MET A 46 -3.02 -4.83 8.10
CA MET A 46 -2.62 -5.86 7.14
C MET A 46 -1.12 -6.17 7.24
N LEU A 47 -0.30 -5.14 7.50
CA LEU A 47 1.12 -5.29 7.80
C LEU A 47 1.37 -6.12 9.07
N LYS A 48 0.50 -6.03 10.09
CA LYS A 48 0.58 -6.90 11.27
C LYS A 48 0.26 -8.35 10.89
N VAL A 49 -0.80 -8.58 10.11
CA VAL A 49 -1.16 -9.94 9.67
C VAL A 49 -0.06 -10.58 8.84
N ILE A 50 0.51 -9.85 7.87
CA ILE A 50 1.66 -10.34 7.10
C ILE A 50 2.84 -10.61 8.02
N GLY A 51 3.19 -9.69 8.93
CA GLY A 51 4.33 -9.86 9.84
C GLY A 51 4.20 -11.04 10.81
N HIS A 52 2.99 -11.38 11.25
CA HIS A 52 2.75 -12.55 12.11
C HIS A 52 2.87 -13.88 11.37
N SER A 53 2.65 -13.91 10.06
CA SER A 53 2.62 -15.16 9.29
C SER A 53 2.99 -14.95 7.82
N PRO A 54 4.23 -14.50 7.52
CA PRO A 54 4.65 -14.20 6.15
C PRO A 54 4.60 -15.44 5.23
N GLN A 55 4.87 -16.64 5.77
CA GLN A 55 4.82 -17.92 5.07
C GLN A 55 3.43 -18.30 4.52
N ARG A 56 2.38 -17.59 4.94
CA ARG A 56 1.01 -17.78 4.44
C ARG A 56 0.75 -17.07 3.11
N PHE A 57 1.74 -16.37 2.60
CA PHE A 57 1.64 -15.58 1.39
C PHE A 57 2.78 -15.90 0.44
N ALA A 58 2.48 -15.87 -0.85
CA ALA A 58 3.45 -16.04 -1.91
C ALA A 58 3.26 -14.96 -2.97
N THR A 59 4.30 -14.77 -3.78
CA THR A 59 4.24 -13.94 -4.98
C THR A 59 4.55 -14.80 -6.20
N ALA A 60 4.12 -14.37 -7.38
CA ALA A 60 4.36 -15.10 -8.62
C ALA A 60 5.86 -15.24 -8.96
N ILE A 61 6.72 -14.36 -8.40
CA ILE A 61 8.17 -14.44 -8.51
C ILE A 61 8.71 -14.75 -7.10
N SER A 62 9.06 -16.00 -6.86
CA SER A 62 9.56 -16.42 -5.55
C SER A 62 10.91 -15.78 -5.19
N ALA A 63 11.08 -15.47 -3.92
CA ALA A 63 12.34 -15.07 -3.31
C ALA A 63 13.23 -16.31 -3.09
N THR A 64 14.54 -16.13 -3.16
CA THR A 64 15.53 -17.21 -3.00
C THR A 64 15.57 -17.82 -1.60
N ASN A 65 15.02 -17.13 -0.59
CA ASN A 65 15.03 -17.51 0.81
C ASN A 65 13.62 -17.78 1.38
N GLY A 66 12.58 -17.88 0.54
CA GLY A 66 11.20 -18.11 0.98
C GLY A 66 10.53 -16.88 1.63
N GLU A 67 11.11 -15.69 1.45
CA GLU A 67 10.56 -14.41 1.93
C GLU A 67 9.73 -13.69 0.84
N ASP A 68 8.93 -14.45 0.08
CA ASP A 68 8.22 -13.98 -1.12
C ASP A 68 7.39 -12.70 -0.90
N ILE A 69 6.77 -12.58 0.28
CA ILE A 69 5.89 -11.45 0.63
C ILE A 69 6.63 -10.22 1.18
N VAL A 70 7.92 -10.33 1.53
CA VAL A 70 8.65 -9.25 2.24
C VAL A 70 8.72 -7.98 1.40
N LEU A 71 9.01 -8.08 0.10
CA LEU A 71 9.01 -6.93 -0.80
C LEU A 71 7.65 -6.20 -0.84
N VAL A 72 6.55 -6.97 -0.90
CA VAL A 72 5.19 -6.44 -0.88
C VAL A 72 4.91 -5.72 0.44
N ALA A 73 5.30 -6.34 1.55
CA ALA A 73 5.15 -5.76 2.89
C ALA A 73 5.96 -4.47 3.04
N ASP A 74 7.17 -4.40 2.50
CA ASP A 74 8.02 -3.21 2.56
C ASP A 74 7.45 -2.05 1.72
N MET A 75 6.90 -2.34 0.53
CA MET A 75 6.19 -1.34 -0.26
C MET A 75 4.95 -0.81 0.46
N MET A 76 4.14 -1.70 1.06
CA MET A 76 2.97 -1.31 1.86
C MET A 76 3.38 -0.50 3.10
N ARG A 77 4.49 -0.87 3.76
CA ARG A 77 5.03 -0.17 4.93
C ARG A 77 5.54 1.21 4.57
N ARG A 78 6.20 1.36 3.41
CA ARG A 78 6.67 2.64 2.89
C ARG A 78 5.52 3.61 2.66
N LEU A 79 4.41 3.14 2.07
CA LEU A 79 3.18 3.92 1.92
C LEU A 79 2.56 4.29 3.28
N TRP A 80 2.48 3.34 4.20
CA TRP A 80 1.84 3.56 5.49
C TRP A 80 2.60 4.56 6.37
N GLN A 81 3.92 4.43 6.47
CA GLN A 81 4.77 5.27 7.32
C GLN A 81 5.10 6.63 6.67
N GLY A 82 5.09 6.70 5.32
CA GLY A 82 5.39 7.91 4.58
C GLY A 82 4.28 8.97 4.64
N GLN A 83 3.08 8.61 5.08
CA GLN A 83 1.98 9.55 5.21
C GLN A 83 2.16 10.45 6.44
N THR A 84 2.64 11.68 6.24
CA THR A 84 2.86 12.66 7.31
C THR A 84 1.55 13.23 7.87
N SER A 85 0.47 13.22 7.07
CA SER A 85 -0.84 13.73 7.50
C SER A 85 -1.59 12.84 8.50
N ARG A 86 -1.15 11.60 8.75
CA ARG A 86 -1.95 10.60 9.50
C ARG A 86 -1.36 10.06 10.80
N HIS A 87 -0.18 10.51 11.20
CA HIS A 87 0.35 10.18 12.51
C HIS A 87 0.34 11.42 13.40
N GLY A 88 -0.49 11.40 14.44
CA GLY A 88 -0.44 12.34 15.56
C GLY A 88 0.82 12.16 16.42
N SER A 89 1.98 12.07 15.78
CA SER A 89 3.28 12.12 16.43
C SER A 89 3.70 13.59 16.57
N GLN A 90 4.70 13.84 17.43
CA GLN A 90 5.19 15.16 17.81
C GLN A 90 5.81 15.99 16.66
N ASN A 91 5.75 15.50 15.41
CA ASN A 91 6.21 16.21 14.24
C ASN A 91 5.04 16.97 13.61
N PRO A 92 5.22 18.25 13.22
CA PRO A 92 4.15 19.01 12.59
C PRO A 92 3.66 18.29 11.33
N THR A 93 2.34 18.11 11.25
CA THR A 93 1.66 17.63 10.05
C THR A 93 2.01 18.57 8.90
N ARG A 94 2.92 18.13 8.02
CA ARG A 94 3.16 18.80 6.76
C ARG A 94 2.41 18.09 5.64
N LEU A 95 2.00 18.89 4.66
CA LEU A 95 1.49 18.36 3.40
C LEU A 95 2.58 17.55 2.70
N GLU A 96 2.16 16.47 2.07
CA GLU A 96 2.97 15.66 1.19
C GLU A 96 3.44 16.51 0.00
N THR A 97 4.69 16.32 -0.41
CA THR A 97 5.25 16.99 -1.59
C THR A 97 4.78 16.29 -2.86
N GLN A 98 4.89 16.99 -4.00
CA GLN A 98 4.62 16.41 -5.31
C GLN A 98 5.41 15.11 -5.55
N GLN A 99 6.73 15.12 -5.27
CA GLN A 99 7.58 13.94 -5.46
C GLN A 99 7.17 12.75 -4.59
N GLU A 100 6.73 13.01 -3.35
CA GLU A 100 6.21 11.97 -2.45
C GLU A 100 4.90 11.37 -2.98
N ALA A 101 4.00 12.21 -3.49
CA ALA A 101 2.75 11.77 -4.10
C ALA A 101 2.99 10.92 -5.34
N GLU A 102 3.90 11.32 -6.22
CA GLU A 102 4.29 10.56 -7.42
C GLU A 102 4.84 9.18 -7.05
N MET A 103 5.79 9.13 -6.11
CA MET A 103 6.34 7.86 -5.62
C MET A 103 5.25 6.97 -4.98
N ALA A 104 4.33 7.56 -4.22
CA ALA A 104 3.22 6.83 -3.61
C ALA A 104 2.26 6.25 -4.66
N VAL A 105 1.95 7.02 -5.71
CA VAL A 105 1.12 6.57 -6.84
C VAL A 105 1.79 5.41 -7.58
N HIS A 106 3.11 5.48 -7.81
CA HIS A 106 3.86 4.40 -8.46
C HIS A 106 3.84 3.10 -7.64
N LEU A 107 4.15 3.19 -6.33
CA LEU A 107 4.08 2.03 -5.43
C LEU A 107 2.68 1.44 -5.38
N ALA A 108 1.65 2.29 -5.26
CA ALA A 108 0.27 1.84 -5.25
C ALA A 108 -0.14 1.18 -6.57
N ALA A 109 0.36 1.66 -7.71
CA ALA A 109 0.06 1.04 -9.01
C ALA A 109 0.58 -0.41 -9.08
N ILE A 110 1.84 -0.64 -8.66
CA ILE A 110 2.44 -1.98 -8.60
C ILE A 110 1.62 -2.89 -7.67
N LEU A 111 1.38 -2.44 -6.43
CA LEU A 111 0.63 -3.20 -5.44
C LEU A 111 -0.78 -3.53 -5.92
N VAL A 112 -1.50 -2.55 -6.46
CA VAL A 112 -2.87 -2.76 -6.95
C VAL A 112 -2.91 -3.75 -8.10
N GLN A 113 -1.98 -3.64 -9.05
CA GLN A 113 -1.89 -4.59 -10.15
C GLN A 113 -1.59 -6.00 -9.65
N TRP A 114 -0.64 -6.16 -8.72
CA TRP A 114 -0.27 -7.47 -8.20
C TRP A 114 -1.40 -8.13 -7.40
N PHE A 115 -2.07 -7.40 -6.51
CA PHE A 115 -3.20 -7.94 -5.75
C PHE A 115 -4.40 -8.24 -6.65
N ALA A 116 -4.77 -7.32 -7.56
CA ALA A 116 -5.92 -7.50 -8.44
C ALA A 116 -5.74 -8.68 -9.41
N ALA A 117 -4.51 -8.91 -9.90
CA ALA A 117 -4.19 -10.01 -10.80
C ALA A 117 -3.90 -11.34 -10.07
N GLY A 118 -3.97 -11.38 -8.73
CA GLY A 118 -3.65 -12.58 -7.95
C GLY A 118 -2.17 -12.98 -8.00
N LEU A 119 -1.28 -12.04 -8.36
CA LEU A 119 0.18 -12.24 -8.34
C LEU A 119 0.74 -12.22 -6.91
N VAL A 120 -0.05 -11.77 -5.95
CA VAL A 120 0.10 -12.06 -4.52
C VAL A 120 -1.04 -13.01 -4.14
N SER A 121 -0.72 -14.15 -3.54
CA SER A 121 -1.70 -15.15 -3.15
C SER A 121 -1.48 -15.63 -1.71
N ARG A 122 -2.48 -16.33 -1.17
CA ARG A 122 -2.29 -17.12 0.05
C ARG A 122 -1.79 -18.51 -0.33
N THR A 123 -0.83 -19.00 0.43
CA THR A 123 -0.45 -20.41 0.38
C THR A 123 -1.52 -21.26 1.07
N PRO A 124 -1.81 -22.48 0.56
CA PRO A 124 -2.77 -23.41 1.16
C PRO A 124 -2.45 -23.78 2.61
#